data_AF-A0A349YMN1-F1
#
_entry.id   AF-A0A349YMN1-F1
#
_cell.length_a   1.000
_cell.length_b   1.000
_cell.length_c   1.000
_cell.angle_alpha   90.00
_cell.angle_beta   90.00
_cell.angle_gamma   90.00
#
_symmetry.space_group_name_H-M   'P 1'
#
loop_
_entity.id
_entity.type
_entity.pdbx_description
1 polymer ?
#
loop_
_entity_poly.entity_id
_entity_poly.type
_entity_poly.pdbx_seq_one_letter_code
_entity_poly.pdbx_strand_id
1 'polypeptide(L)'
;MSRNPNWFEEELKLALELYLSKDLQWHSKISDSTPEVIALSQILNNLDLAPKNHGKNFRSPSSIRLKLANFKTFDERYNKLSLANTGKLDKEIWEMYHAKYEQLTEECLKVLREHFKGENSGVVREYLTRLGMYEDLREEFLKYLKEVVKRTKDFQTKALTEKNIDVSRVIMNSCYDLLKVANDFNICVGYQKDDEKKQIDTYEEHAGINEKPIKPEKKIGRFIQSTFTELIAHNYLTQEDLEFLTSEQSCRNEFHIGHPFIRKVDLSCSISDQIKDANGYIRYWKEPVRIKEQEYCICKEWYESNRKYYTKWLNRIKVINGINLSKEELNNILCYLKKNDEENVYNSTEKLIKKFFYIEHMDIILEKLIASGILMKFHDSVDQLVIEDYDLLCDIIEKTRK
;
A
#
# COMPACT_ATOMS: atom_id res chain seq x y z
N MET A 1 -32.84 -11.08 -33.95
CA MET A 1 -31.68 -10.38 -33.36
C MET A 1 -30.53 -11.36 -33.33
N SER A 2 -29.36 -11.01 -33.88
CA SER A 2 -28.16 -11.85 -33.79
C SER A 2 -27.76 -12.01 -32.32
N ARG A 3 -27.35 -13.23 -31.93
CA ARG A 3 -26.87 -13.51 -30.58
C ARG A 3 -25.58 -12.70 -30.35
N ASN A 4 -25.45 -12.10 -29.16
CA ASN A 4 -24.22 -11.40 -28.81
C ASN A 4 -23.02 -12.37 -28.89
N PRO A 5 -21.84 -11.87 -29.31
CA PRO A 5 -20.59 -12.63 -29.30
C PRO A 5 -20.29 -13.23 -27.91
N ASN A 6 -19.56 -14.35 -27.92
CA ASN A 6 -19.10 -15.00 -26.68
C ASN A 6 -18.13 -14.08 -25.91
N TRP A 7 -17.98 -14.31 -24.61
CA TRP A 7 -16.94 -13.67 -23.80
C TRP A 7 -15.56 -14.24 -24.16
N PHE A 8 -14.59 -13.35 -24.34
CA PHE A 8 -13.18 -13.68 -24.48
C PHE A 8 -12.52 -13.79 -23.10
N GLU A 9 -11.37 -14.46 -23.04
CA GLU A 9 -10.61 -14.66 -21.81
C GLU A 9 -10.20 -13.32 -21.18
N GLU A 10 -9.72 -12.41 -22.02
CA GLU A 10 -9.26 -11.06 -21.69
C GLU A 10 -10.37 -10.22 -21.03
N GLU A 11 -11.59 -10.32 -21.56
CA GLU A 11 -12.76 -9.62 -21.02
C GLU A 11 -13.18 -10.21 -19.65
N LEU A 12 -13.07 -11.52 -19.49
CA LEU A 12 -13.38 -12.21 -18.23
C LEU A 12 -12.35 -11.91 -17.16
N LYS A 13 -11.06 -11.79 -17.51
CA LYS A 13 -10.01 -11.33 -16.59
C LYS A 13 -10.35 -9.95 -16.02
N LEU A 14 -10.70 -8.99 -16.88
CA LEU A 14 -11.10 -7.64 -16.44
C LEU A 14 -12.35 -7.65 -15.56
N ALA A 15 -13.34 -8.47 -15.88
CA ALA A 15 -14.54 -8.62 -15.05
C ALA A 15 -14.26 -9.31 -13.70
N LEU A 16 -13.39 -10.32 -13.67
CA LEU A 16 -12.98 -10.99 -12.44
C LEU A 16 -12.14 -10.05 -11.56
N GLU A 17 -11.28 -9.23 -12.16
CA GLU A 17 -10.50 -8.23 -11.42
C GLU A 17 -11.42 -7.24 -10.70
N LEU A 18 -12.42 -6.69 -11.40
CA LEU A 18 -13.44 -5.85 -10.76
C LEU A 18 -14.12 -6.60 -9.62
N TYR A 19 -14.52 -7.85 -9.84
CA TYR A 19 -15.18 -8.66 -8.81
C TYR A 19 -14.31 -8.81 -7.55
N LEU A 20 -13.04 -9.16 -7.69
CA LEU A 20 -12.12 -9.42 -6.59
C LEU A 20 -11.65 -8.14 -5.89
N SER A 21 -11.63 -7.00 -6.60
CA SER A 21 -11.25 -5.69 -6.04
C SER A 21 -12.29 -5.12 -5.06
N LYS A 22 -13.47 -5.75 -4.93
CA LYS A 22 -14.62 -5.22 -4.19
C LYS A 22 -15.03 -6.12 -3.03
N ASP A 23 -15.54 -5.49 -1.97
CA ASP A 23 -15.99 -6.18 -0.78
C ASP A 23 -17.44 -6.71 -0.91
N LEU A 24 -17.88 -7.48 0.08
CA LEU A 24 -19.22 -8.09 0.08
C LEU A 24 -20.34 -7.04 0.09
N GLN A 25 -20.09 -5.88 0.71
CA GLN A 25 -21.06 -4.79 0.79
C GLN A 25 -21.29 -4.17 -0.59
N TRP A 26 -20.22 -3.92 -1.34
CA TRP A 26 -20.30 -3.43 -2.72
C TRP A 26 -21.12 -4.41 -3.57
N HIS A 27 -20.80 -5.71 -3.50
CA HIS A 27 -21.52 -6.78 -4.20
C HIS A 27 -23.02 -6.88 -3.86
N SER A 28 -23.43 -6.43 -2.67
CA SER A 28 -24.85 -6.37 -2.27
C SER A 28 -25.61 -5.18 -2.84
N LYS A 29 -24.90 -4.14 -3.28
CA LYS A 29 -25.46 -2.85 -3.73
C LYS A 29 -25.28 -2.59 -5.23
N ILE A 30 -24.64 -3.51 -5.96
CA ILE A 30 -24.38 -3.32 -7.40
C ILE A 30 -25.66 -3.18 -8.21
N SER A 31 -25.63 -2.27 -9.18
CA SER A 31 -26.69 -2.05 -10.16
C SER A 31 -26.07 -1.72 -11.53
N ASP A 32 -26.91 -1.54 -12.55
CA ASP A 32 -26.44 -1.14 -13.89
C ASP A 32 -25.94 0.32 -13.92
N SER A 33 -26.28 1.10 -12.90
CA SER A 33 -25.85 2.48 -12.74
C SER A 33 -24.60 2.63 -11.86
N THR A 34 -24.04 1.53 -11.36
CA THR A 34 -22.82 1.57 -10.54
C THR A 34 -21.64 2.09 -11.37
N PRO A 35 -20.91 3.14 -10.92
CA PRO A 35 -19.86 3.78 -11.73
C PRO A 35 -18.82 2.81 -12.28
N GLU A 36 -18.33 1.86 -11.48
CA GLU A 36 -17.32 0.89 -11.93
C GLU A 36 -17.86 -0.13 -12.92
N VAL A 37 -19.16 -0.45 -12.85
CA VAL A 37 -19.85 -1.31 -13.82
C VAL A 37 -20.00 -0.59 -15.17
N ILE A 38 -20.32 0.71 -15.13
CA ILE A 38 -20.34 1.57 -16.32
C ILE A 38 -18.93 1.70 -16.90
N ALA A 39 -17.93 1.93 -16.05
CA ALA A 39 -16.52 2.06 -16.46
C ALA A 39 -16.07 0.80 -17.22
N LEU A 40 -16.29 -0.37 -16.63
CA LEU A 40 -15.92 -1.63 -17.26
C LEU A 40 -16.73 -1.85 -18.55
N SER A 41 -18.00 -1.45 -18.61
CA SER A 41 -18.80 -1.53 -19.85
C SER A 41 -18.18 -0.71 -20.97
N GLN A 42 -17.78 0.53 -20.66
CA GLN A 42 -17.11 1.40 -21.61
C GLN A 42 -15.76 0.83 -22.04
N ILE A 43 -14.97 0.30 -21.11
CA ILE A 43 -13.67 -0.33 -21.41
C ILE A 43 -13.85 -1.51 -22.37
N LEU A 44 -14.72 -2.46 -22.04
CA LEU A 44 -14.92 -3.67 -22.84
C LEU A 44 -15.46 -3.37 -24.25
N ASN A 45 -16.30 -2.34 -24.40
CA ASN A 45 -16.79 -1.89 -25.71
C ASN A 45 -15.72 -1.17 -26.55
N ASN A 46 -14.61 -0.73 -25.94
CA ASN A 46 -13.51 -0.05 -26.60
C ASN A 46 -12.25 -0.91 -26.72
N LEU A 47 -12.33 -2.21 -26.43
CA LEU A 47 -11.28 -3.15 -26.79
C LEU A 47 -11.36 -3.46 -28.29
N ASP A 48 -10.23 -3.54 -28.98
CA ASP A 48 -10.16 -3.97 -30.37
C ASP A 48 -10.50 -5.47 -30.58
N LEU A 49 -10.75 -6.19 -29.47
CA LEU A 49 -11.38 -7.52 -29.43
C LEU A 49 -12.88 -7.48 -29.75
N ALA A 50 -13.53 -6.31 -29.63
CA ALA A 50 -14.95 -6.15 -29.89
C ALA A 50 -15.23 -6.31 -31.41
N PRO A 51 -16.20 -7.15 -31.81
CA PRO A 51 -16.52 -7.30 -33.22
C PRO A 51 -17.12 -6.00 -33.76
N LYS A 52 -16.64 -5.57 -34.93
CA LYS A 52 -16.94 -4.26 -35.57
C LYS A 52 -18.43 -3.92 -35.69
N ASN A 53 -19.33 -4.90 -35.67
CA ASN A 53 -20.78 -4.74 -35.81
C ASN A 53 -21.53 -5.43 -34.66
N HIS A 54 -21.30 -4.99 -33.42
CA HIS A 54 -22.03 -5.49 -32.25
C HIS A 54 -23.28 -4.66 -31.95
N GLY A 55 -24.33 -5.30 -31.42
CA GLY A 55 -25.58 -4.63 -31.08
C GLY A 55 -25.44 -3.67 -29.88
N LYS A 56 -26.47 -2.84 -29.65
CA LYS A 56 -26.53 -1.87 -28.52
C LYS A 56 -26.38 -2.51 -27.13
N ASN A 57 -26.61 -3.81 -27.02
CA ASN A 57 -26.53 -4.57 -25.77
C ASN A 57 -25.20 -5.33 -25.61
N PHE A 58 -24.22 -5.10 -26.48
CA PHE A 58 -22.89 -5.71 -26.34
C PHE A 58 -22.18 -5.14 -25.10
N ARG A 59 -21.69 -6.05 -24.25
CA ARG A 59 -20.99 -5.71 -22.99
C ARG A 59 -21.65 -4.57 -22.21
N SER A 60 -22.98 -4.51 -22.21
CA SER A 60 -23.75 -3.50 -21.48
C SER A 60 -23.53 -3.62 -19.97
N PRO A 61 -23.81 -2.58 -19.17
CA PRO A 61 -23.71 -2.65 -17.71
C PRO A 61 -24.48 -3.84 -17.11
N SER A 62 -25.68 -4.13 -17.63
CA SER A 62 -26.46 -5.31 -17.25
C SER A 62 -25.74 -6.63 -17.52
N SER A 63 -25.05 -6.74 -18.65
CA SER A 63 -24.28 -7.94 -18.98
C SER A 63 -23.07 -8.12 -18.07
N ILE A 64 -22.45 -7.03 -17.61
CA ILE A 64 -21.35 -7.06 -16.65
C ILE A 64 -21.87 -7.48 -15.28
N ARG A 65 -22.96 -6.88 -14.80
CA ARG A 65 -23.57 -7.27 -13.52
C ARG A 65 -23.92 -8.76 -13.50
N LEU A 66 -24.48 -9.29 -14.58
CA LEU A 66 -24.73 -10.73 -14.72
C LEU A 66 -23.43 -11.55 -14.70
N LYS A 67 -22.35 -11.05 -15.31
CA LYS A 67 -21.06 -11.73 -15.26
C LYS A 67 -20.45 -11.73 -13.86
N LEU A 68 -20.52 -10.63 -13.13
CA LEU A 68 -20.12 -10.55 -11.73
C LEU A 68 -20.94 -11.51 -10.85
N ALA A 69 -22.26 -11.62 -11.13
CA ALA A 69 -23.12 -12.60 -10.46
C ALA A 69 -22.72 -14.05 -10.77
N ASN A 70 -22.22 -14.35 -11.97
CA ASN A 70 -21.65 -15.67 -12.27
C ASN A 70 -20.41 -15.92 -11.41
N PHE A 71 -19.45 -15.00 -11.30
CA PHE A 71 -18.28 -15.22 -10.44
C PHE A 71 -18.65 -15.42 -8.97
N LYS A 72 -19.67 -14.70 -8.49
CA LYS A 72 -20.23 -14.90 -7.14
C LYS A 72 -20.67 -16.34 -6.86
N THR A 73 -21.06 -17.10 -7.89
CA THR A 73 -21.46 -18.51 -7.72
C THR A 73 -20.31 -19.45 -7.37
N PHE A 74 -19.07 -19.07 -7.70
CA PHE A 74 -17.85 -19.83 -7.41
C PHE A 74 -17.18 -19.36 -6.12
N ASP A 75 -17.66 -18.26 -5.55
CA ASP A 75 -17.08 -17.64 -4.38
C ASP A 75 -17.60 -18.29 -3.09
N GLU A 76 -16.73 -19.07 -2.46
CA GLU A 76 -17.02 -19.80 -1.21
C GLU A 76 -17.51 -18.89 -0.08
N ARG A 77 -17.22 -17.58 -0.13
CA ARG A 77 -17.71 -16.58 0.84
C ARG A 77 -19.24 -16.44 0.82
N TYR A 78 -19.92 -16.84 -0.24
CA TYR A 78 -21.36 -16.62 -0.44
C TYR A 78 -22.24 -17.86 -0.26
N ASN A 79 -21.67 -18.96 0.23
CA ASN A 79 -22.28 -20.27 0.56
C ASN A 79 -23.82 -20.40 0.39
N LYS A 80 -24.28 -20.50 -0.87
CA LYS A 80 -25.62 -20.96 -1.29
C LYS A 80 -25.54 -21.56 -2.69
N LEU A 81 -26.23 -22.69 -2.87
CA LEU A 81 -26.49 -23.39 -4.14
C LEU A 81 -26.69 -22.40 -5.30
N SER A 82 -25.75 -22.42 -6.23
CA SER A 82 -25.69 -21.50 -7.35
C SER A 82 -26.57 -21.95 -8.52
N LEU A 83 -27.08 -20.96 -9.27
CA LEU A 83 -27.81 -21.14 -10.52
C LEU A 83 -27.05 -22.07 -11.48
N ALA A 84 -27.77 -23.04 -12.06
CA ALA A 84 -27.22 -24.16 -12.83
C ALA A 84 -26.56 -23.80 -14.19
N ASN A 85 -26.35 -22.53 -14.51
CA ASN A 85 -25.94 -22.07 -15.85
C ASN A 85 -24.74 -21.10 -15.83
N THR A 86 -23.65 -21.49 -15.16
CA THR A 86 -22.37 -20.76 -15.24
C THR A 86 -21.58 -21.21 -16.47
N GLY A 87 -20.97 -20.28 -17.20
CA GLY A 87 -20.17 -20.61 -18.39
C GLY A 87 -18.90 -21.40 -18.01
N LYS A 88 -18.51 -22.37 -18.85
CA LYS A 88 -17.27 -23.15 -18.65
C LYS A 88 -16.04 -22.25 -18.50
N LEU A 89 -15.90 -21.25 -19.38
CA LEU A 89 -14.78 -20.31 -19.36
C LEU A 89 -14.78 -19.42 -18.11
N ASP A 90 -15.96 -19.07 -17.57
CA ASP A 90 -16.06 -18.30 -16.32
C ASP A 90 -15.44 -19.09 -15.15
N LYS A 91 -15.69 -20.40 -15.11
CA LYS A 91 -15.13 -21.30 -14.10
C LYS A 91 -13.62 -21.47 -14.26
N GLU A 92 -13.14 -21.66 -15.49
CA GLU A 92 -11.70 -21.81 -15.77
C GLU A 92 -10.92 -20.57 -15.34
N ILE A 93 -11.43 -19.37 -15.65
CA ILE A 93 -10.81 -18.10 -15.25
C ILE A 93 -10.85 -17.90 -13.74
N TRP A 94 -11.96 -18.25 -13.08
CA TRP A 94 -12.05 -18.25 -11.63
C TRP A 94 -10.99 -19.16 -11.00
N GLU A 95 -10.95 -20.44 -11.39
CA GLU A 95 -10.00 -21.42 -10.85
C GLU A 95 -8.55 -20.98 -11.04
N MET A 96 -8.24 -20.33 -12.17
CA MET A 96 -6.90 -19.85 -12.48
C MET A 96 -6.45 -18.67 -11.60
N TYR A 97 -7.35 -17.73 -11.29
CA TYR A 97 -6.98 -16.41 -10.77
C TYR A 97 -7.61 -15.99 -9.43
N HIS A 98 -8.64 -16.66 -8.92
CA HIS A 98 -9.36 -16.22 -7.71
C HIS A 98 -8.46 -16.01 -6.47
N ALA A 99 -7.37 -16.79 -6.36
CA ALA A 99 -6.37 -16.69 -5.29
C ALA A 99 -5.06 -15.99 -5.72
N LYS A 100 -4.99 -15.45 -6.94
CA LYS A 100 -3.80 -14.87 -7.55
C LYS A 100 -4.08 -13.46 -8.07
N TYR A 101 -4.56 -12.60 -7.18
CA TYR A 101 -5.03 -11.26 -7.56
C TYR A 101 -3.93 -10.41 -8.21
N GLU A 102 -2.70 -10.43 -7.69
CA GLU A 102 -1.56 -9.70 -8.29
C GLU A 102 -1.30 -10.13 -9.74
N GLN A 103 -1.23 -11.45 -9.99
CA GLN A 103 -1.05 -12.00 -11.33
C GLN A 103 -2.22 -11.63 -12.25
N LEU A 104 -3.46 -11.64 -11.74
CA LEU A 104 -4.64 -11.21 -12.50
C LEU A 104 -4.55 -9.74 -12.88
N THR A 105 -4.11 -8.87 -11.97
CA THR A 105 -3.95 -7.44 -12.24
C THR A 105 -2.89 -7.19 -13.32
N GLU A 106 -1.76 -7.90 -13.31
CA GLU A 106 -0.74 -7.81 -14.35
C GLU A 106 -1.27 -8.23 -15.73
N GLU A 107 -2.05 -9.32 -15.78
CA GLU A 107 -2.70 -9.78 -17.01
C GLU A 107 -3.74 -8.76 -17.52
N CYS A 108 -4.53 -8.17 -16.63
CA CYS A 108 -5.46 -7.10 -16.98
C CYS A 108 -4.75 -5.86 -17.54
N LEU A 109 -3.61 -5.47 -16.95
CA LEU A 109 -2.78 -4.39 -17.45
C LEU A 109 -2.26 -4.68 -18.86
N LYS A 110 -1.82 -5.91 -19.12
CA LYS A 110 -1.38 -6.34 -20.45
C LYS A 110 -2.51 -6.24 -21.47
N VAL A 111 -3.68 -6.79 -21.15
CA VAL A 111 -4.89 -6.70 -22.00
C VAL A 111 -5.20 -5.26 -22.36
N LEU A 112 -5.22 -4.36 -21.39
CA LEU A 112 -5.59 -2.97 -21.62
C LEU A 112 -4.55 -2.25 -22.48
N ARG A 113 -3.25 -2.47 -22.25
CA ARG A 113 -2.18 -1.89 -23.08
C ARG A 113 -2.24 -2.35 -24.53
N GLU A 114 -2.54 -3.62 -24.76
CA GLU A 114 -2.54 -4.21 -26.09
C GLU A 114 -3.83 -3.85 -26.87
N HIS A 115 -4.99 -3.88 -26.19
CA HIS A 115 -6.29 -3.91 -26.85
C HIS A 115 -7.16 -2.67 -26.69
N PHE A 116 -6.95 -1.81 -25.68
CA PHE A 116 -7.83 -0.66 -25.45
C PHE A 116 -7.58 0.47 -26.47
N LYS A 117 -8.63 0.96 -27.14
CA LYS A 117 -8.58 2.01 -28.18
C LYS A 117 -9.49 3.24 -27.91
N GLY A 118 -10.08 3.33 -26.71
CA GLY A 118 -11.07 4.36 -26.38
C GLY A 118 -10.48 5.67 -25.82
N GLU A 119 -11.25 6.76 -25.90
CA GLU A 119 -10.92 8.02 -25.22
C GLU A 119 -11.18 7.93 -23.70
N ASN A 120 -10.31 8.57 -22.90
CA ASN A 120 -10.37 8.54 -21.43
C ASN A 120 -11.49 9.42 -20.86
N SER A 121 -12.73 8.89 -20.82
CA SER A 121 -13.83 9.47 -20.02
C SER A 121 -13.42 9.56 -18.54
N GLY A 122 -14.00 10.49 -17.76
CA GLY A 122 -13.61 10.68 -16.34
C GLY A 122 -13.74 9.42 -15.48
N VAL A 123 -14.77 8.61 -15.73
CA VAL A 123 -15.03 7.36 -15.01
C VAL A 123 -14.11 6.22 -15.48
N VAL A 124 -13.79 6.16 -16.77
CA VAL A 124 -12.79 5.21 -17.31
C VAL A 124 -11.41 5.55 -16.79
N ARG A 125 -11.05 6.84 -16.77
CA ARG A 125 -9.79 7.35 -16.23
C ARG A 125 -9.57 6.90 -14.80
N GLU A 126 -10.53 7.11 -13.91
CA GLU A 126 -10.43 6.68 -12.50
C GLU A 126 -10.19 5.17 -12.37
N TYR A 127 -10.88 4.37 -13.20
CA TYR A 127 -10.70 2.92 -13.23
C TYR A 127 -9.30 2.50 -13.73
N LEU A 128 -8.81 3.14 -14.79
CA LEU A 128 -7.47 2.91 -15.36
C LEU A 128 -6.37 3.39 -14.39
N THR A 129 -6.57 4.50 -13.68
CA THR A 129 -5.67 4.98 -12.60
C THR A 129 -5.56 3.93 -11.50
N ARG A 130 -6.69 3.40 -11.02
CA ARG A 130 -6.71 2.35 -9.99
C ARG A 130 -5.91 1.12 -10.41
N LEU A 131 -5.95 0.75 -11.69
CA LEU A 131 -5.19 -0.39 -12.23
C LEU A 131 -3.70 -0.08 -12.47
N GLY A 132 -3.26 1.17 -12.34
CA GLY A 132 -1.85 1.56 -12.55
C GLY A 132 -1.50 1.97 -13.98
N MET A 133 -2.49 2.32 -14.81
CA MET A 133 -2.31 2.67 -16.24
C MET A 133 -2.00 4.14 -16.53
N TYR A 134 -1.65 4.97 -15.56
CA TYR A 134 -1.39 6.38 -15.87
C TYR A 134 -0.05 6.58 -16.58
N GLU A 135 -0.09 6.93 -17.86
CA GLU A 135 1.03 7.39 -18.68
C GLU A 135 1.20 8.91 -18.65
N ASP A 136 0.15 9.74 -18.48
CA ASP A 136 0.29 11.22 -18.56
C ASP A 136 1.19 11.84 -17.47
N LEU A 137 1.08 11.36 -16.23
CA LEU A 137 2.00 11.77 -15.15
C LEU A 137 3.40 11.22 -15.39
N ARG A 138 3.51 10.05 -16.04
CA ARG A 138 4.79 9.45 -16.41
C ARG A 138 5.43 10.17 -17.59
N GLU A 139 4.72 10.63 -18.61
CA GLU A 139 5.34 11.29 -19.76
C GLU A 139 5.88 12.67 -19.40
N GLU A 140 5.12 13.50 -18.67
CA GLU A 140 5.62 14.80 -18.20
C GLU A 140 6.77 14.63 -17.21
N PHE A 141 6.67 13.65 -16.30
CA PHE A 141 7.73 13.33 -15.35
C PHE A 141 8.96 12.71 -16.05
N LEU A 142 8.79 11.83 -17.03
CA LEU A 142 9.89 11.24 -17.82
C LEU A 142 10.52 12.29 -18.72
N LYS A 143 9.76 13.25 -19.25
CA LYS A 143 10.27 14.40 -20.00
C LYS A 143 11.09 15.32 -19.08
N TYR A 144 10.56 15.62 -17.90
CA TYR A 144 11.28 16.34 -16.85
C TYR A 144 12.56 15.58 -16.45
N LEU A 145 12.50 14.28 -16.19
CA LEU A 145 13.66 13.45 -15.86
C LEU A 145 14.68 13.41 -17.00
N LYS A 146 14.25 13.30 -18.26
CA LYS A 146 15.16 13.39 -19.43
C LYS A 146 15.86 14.75 -19.48
N GLU A 147 15.16 15.84 -19.19
CA GLU A 147 15.78 17.18 -19.10
C GLU A 147 16.74 17.29 -17.92
N VAL A 148 16.38 16.75 -16.75
CA VAL A 148 17.25 16.70 -15.56
C VAL A 148 18.52 15.91 -15.88
N VAL A 149 18.42 14.70 -16.43
CA VAL A 149 19.56 13.87 -16.82
C VAL A 149 20.48 14.59 -17.80
N LYS A 150 19.92 15.28 -18.81
CA LYS A 150 20.70 16.08 -19.75
C LYS A 150 21.50 17.17 -19.02
N ARG A 151 20.83 17.96 -18.17
CA ARG A 151 21.48 19.02 -17.39
C ARG A 151 22.52 18.46 -16.42
N THR A 152 22.25 17.32 -15.81
CA THR A 152 23.15 16.61 -14.90
C THR A 152 24.45 16.21 -15.62
N LYS A 153 24.37 15.70 -16.86
CA LYS A 153 25.55 15.40 -17.68
C LYS A 153 26.33 16.66 -18.08
N ASP A 154 25.63 17.75 -18.43
CA ASP A 154 26.27 19.05 -18.70
C ASP A 154 27.01 19.59 -17.45
N PHE A 155 26.43 19.36 -16.27
CA PHE A 155 27.03 19.72 -14.97
C PHE A 155 28.22 18.83 -14.61
N GLN A 156 28.16 17.54 -14.95
CA GLN A 156 29.26 16.58 -14.77
C GLN A 156 30.51 17.02 -15.54
N THR A 157 30.34 17.49 -16.79
CA THR A 157 31.42 18.05 -17.60
C THR A 157 32.06 19.28 -16.94
N LYS A 158 31.26 20.14 -16.29
CA LYS A 158 31.79 21.30 -15.54
C LYS A 158 32.52 20.88 -14.26
N ALA A 159 32.02 19.86 -13.56
CA ALA A 159 32.65 19.33 -12.34
C ALA A 159 34.04 18.73 -12.61
N LEU A 160 34.23 18.12 -13.79
CA LEU A 160 35.54 17.61 -14.23
C LEU A 160 36.56 18.73 -14.50
N THR A 161 36.10 19.97 -14.70
CA THR A 161 36.95 21.15 -14.85
C THR A 161 37.08 21.99 -13.57
N GLU A 162 36.43 21.58 -12.48
CA GLU A 162 36.49 22.25 -11.18
C GLU A 162 37.83 21.98 -10.50
N LYS A 163 38.48 23.06 -10.03
CA LYS A 163 39.81 22.98 -9.41
C LYS A 163 39.74 22.55 -7.94
N ASN A 164 38.60 22.79 -7.29
CA ASN A 164 38.37 22.32 -5.92
C ASN A 164 37.87 20.87 -5.94
N ILE A 165 38.71 19.95 -5.48
CA ILE A 165 38.48 18.51 -5.57
C ILE A 165 37.32 18.01 -4.69
N ASP A 166 37.00 18.72 -3.60
CA ASP A 166 35.88 18.36 -2.73
C ASP A 166 34.55 18.81 -3.34
N VAL A 167 34.53 20.00 -3.93
CA VAL A 167 33.37 20.51 -4.68
C VAL A 167 33.10 19.66 -5.93
N SER A 168 34.15 19.32 -6.68
CA SER A 168 34.06 18.42 -7.83
C SER A 168 33.43 17.08 -7.42
N ARG A 169 33.84 16.50 -6.29
CA ARG A 169 33.34 15.20 -5.79
C ARG A 169 31.87 15.24 -5.37
N VAL A 170 31.45 16.28 -4.65
CA VAL A 170 30.04 16.46 -4.24
C VAL A 170 29.13 16.58 -5.46
N ILE A 171 29.58 17.36 -6.46
CA ILE A 171 28.84 17.51 -7.71
C ILE A 171 28.78 16.16 -8.46
N MET A 172 29.89 15.44 -8.56
CA MET A 172 29.94 14.13 -9.22
C MET A 172 29.04 13.08 -8.56
N ASN A 173 28.97 13.04 -7.23
CA ASN A 173 28.10 12.12 -6.49
C ASN A 173 26.62 12.47 -6.68
N SER A 174 26.27 13.76 -6.59
CA SER A 174 24.90 14.23 -6.87
C SER A 174 24.48 13.91 -8.31
N CYS A 175 25.41 14.03 -9.27
CA CYS A 175 25.19 13.61 -10.64
C CYS A 175 24.99 12.09 -10.76
N TYR A 176 25.74 11.30 -9.99
CA TYR A 176 25.63 9.83 -9.99
C TYR A 176 24.28 9.36 -9.45
N ASP A 177 23.80 9.92 -8.34
CA ASP A 177 22.51 9.53 -7.75
C ASP A 177 21.34 9.86 -8.69
N LEU A 178 21.37 11.04 -9.32
CA LEU A 178 20.39 11.43 -10.34
C LEU A 178 20.43 10.52 -11.57
N LEU A 179 21.63 10.07 -11.99
CA LEU A 179 21.79 9.12 -13.10
C LEU A 179 21.35 7.71 -12.72
N LYS A 180 21.53 7.29 -11.47
CA LYS A 180 21.05 6.00 -10.93
C LYS A 180 19.53 5.94 -10.95
N VAL A 181 18.87 6.97 -10.42
CA VAL A 181 17.40 7.10 -10.49
C VAL A 181 16.93 7.02 -11.94
N ALA A 182 17.59 7.74 -12.86
CA ALA A 182 17.24 7.67 -14.28
C ALA A 182 17.43 6.27 -14.90
N ASN A 183 18.45 5.52 -14.47
CA ASN A 183 18.69 4.15 -14.91
C ASN A 183 17.64 3.17 -14.36
N ASP A 184 17.18 3.37 -13.12
CA ASP A 184 16.10 2.58 -12.51
C ASP A 184 14.76 2.77 -13.27
N PHE A 185 14.60 3.92 -13.94
CA PHE A 185 13.50 4.20 -14.87
C PHE A 185 13.81 3.84 -16.35
N ASN A 186 14.93 3.15 -16.63
CA ASN A 186 15.38 2.76 -17.98
C ASN A 186 15.52 3.94 -18.97
N ILE A 187 15.86 5.14 -18.48
CA ILE A 187 15.96 6.37 -19.29
C ILE A 187 17.35 6.46 -19.92
N CYS A 188 17.50 5.96 -21.15
CA CYS A 188 18.72 6.14 -21.94
C CYS A 188 18.74 7.50 -22.66
N VAL A 189 19.61 8.42 -22.23
CA VAL A 189 19.99 9.59 -23.04
C VAL A 189 21.24 9.21 -23.82
N GLY A 190 21.04 8.93 -25.11
CA GLY A 190 22.04 8.42 -26.04
C GLY A 190 23.42 9.03 -25.85
N TYR A 191 24.36 8.19 -25.46
CA TYR A 191 25.78 8.44 -25.62
C TYR A 191 26.39 7.10 -26.04
N GLN A 192 26.92 7.06 -27.24
CA GLN A 192 27.80 5.97 -27.68
C GLN A 192 29.04 6.00 -26.78
N LYS A 193 29.33 4.89 -26.11
CA LYS A 193 30.62 4.64 -25.47
C LYS A 193 31.22 3.40 -26.12
N ASP A 194 31.91 3.62 -27.23
CA ASP A 194 33.16 2.90 -27.42
C ASP A 194 34.15 3.47 -26.39
N ASP A 195 35.00 2.61 -25.84
CA ASP A 195 36.04 2.91 -24.84
C ASP A 195 35.56 3.05 -23.38
N GLU A 196 35.38 1.91 -22.72
CA GLU A 196 36.39 1.38 -21.78
C GLU A 196 35.84 0.15 -21.04
N LYS A 197 35.92 -1.00 -21.71
CA LYS A 197 36.18 -2.27 -21.02
C LYS A 197 37.67 -2.31 -20.72
N LYS A 198 38.06 -2.28 -19.44
CA LYS A 198 39.05 -3.19 -18.82
C LYS A 198 39.49 -2.66 -17.45
N GLN A 199 38.81 -3.13 -16.41
CA GLN A 199 39.37 -3.69 -15.17
C GLN A 199 38.32 -3.60 -14.06
N ILE A 200 37.47 -4.62 -13.95
CA ILE A 200 37.14 -5.26 -12.67
C ILE A 200 36.97 -6.74 -13.00
N ASP A 201 38.06 -7.49 -12.87
CA ASP A 201 37.98 -8.93 -12.68
C ASP A 201 37.44 -9.18 -11.26
N THR A 202 36.55 -10.17 -11.16
CA THR A 202 36.14 -10.89 -9.93
C THR A 202 35.58 -10.04 -8.79
N TYR A 203 34.27 -9.78 -8.86
CA TYR A 203 33.40 -10.10 -7.72
C TYR A 203 32.29 -11.00 -8.24
N GLU A 204 32.36 -12.27 -7.84
CA GLU A 204 31.26 -13.21 -7.94
C GLU A 204 30.08 -12.61 -7.17
N GLU A 205 29.00 -12.28 -7.88
CA GLU A 205 27.68 -12.10 -7.30
C GLU A 205 27.32 -13.38 -6.56
N HIS A 206 27.62 -13.40 -5.27
CA HIS A 206 27.00 -14.33 -4.36
C HIS A 206 25.52 -13.98 -4.34
N ALA A 207 24.76 -14.85 -4.99
CA ALA A 207 23.32 -14.94 -5.01
C ALA A 207 22.71 -14.54 -3.65
N GLY A 208 22.08 -13.37 -3.62
CA GLY A 208 21.05 -13.00 -2.66
C GLY A 208 19.68 -13.44 -3.16
N ILE A 209 19.51 -14.76 -3.24
CA ILE A 209 18.27 -15.54 -3.03
C ILE A 209 16.98 -14.98 -3.70
N ASN A 210 16.47 -15.75 -4.65
CA ASN A 210 15.03 -15.90 -4.87
C ASN A 210 14.31 -16.11 -3.53
N GLU A 211 13.91 -15.04 -2.85
CA GLU A 211 12.99 -15.17 -1.74
C GLU A 211 11.64 -15.52 -2.37
N LYS A 212 11.31 -16.82 -2.28
CA LYS A 212 9.91 -17.25 -2.28
C LYS A 212 9.14 -16.28 -1.38
N PRO A 213 7.92 -15.85 -1.75
CA PRO A 213 7.15 -14.90 -0.94
C PRO A 213 7.20 -15.37 0.51
N ILE A 214 7.80 -14.55 1.38
CA ILE A 214 7.97 -14.89 2.79
C ILE A 214 6.56 -15.13 3.31
N LYS A 215 6.25 -16.40 3.55
CA LYS A 215 5.03 -16.77 4.21
C LYS A 215 5.15 -16.14 5.60
N PRO A 216 4.29 -15.17 5.97
CA PRO A 216 4.45 -14.45 7.21
C PRO A 216 4.50 -15.46 8.36
N GLU A 217 5.46 -15.31 9.28
CA GLU A 217 5.70 -16.28 10.37
C GLU A 217 4.42 -16.60 11.16
N LYS A 218 3.50 -15.63 11.25
CA LYS A 218 2.17 -15.80 11.85
C LYS A 218 1.07 -15.34 10.91
N LYS A 219 0.00 -16.15 10.82
CA LYS A 219 -1.28 -15.75 10.20
C LYS A 219 -1.78 -14.44 10.81
N ILE A 220 -2.34 -13.54 10.00
CA ILE A 220 -2.76 -12.19 10.41
C ILE A 220 -3.57 -12.16 11.70
N GLY A 221 -4.58 -13.04 11.85
CA GLY A 221 -5.39 -13.09 13.07
C GLY A 221 -4.57 -13.41 14.33
N ARG A 222 -3.60 -14.33 14.25
CA ARG A 222 -2.69 -14.64 15.37
C ARG A 222 -1.69 -13.52 15.62
N PHE A 223 -1.20 -12.88 14.57
CA PHE A 223 -0.32 -11.72 14.69
C PHE A 223 -1.00 -10.62 15.49
N ILE A 224 -2.19 -10.19 15.04
CA ILE A 224 -3.01 -9.17 15.71
C ILE A 224 -3.36 -9.57 17.13
N GLN A 225 -3.76 -10.83 17.35
CA GLN A 225 -4.04 -11.32 18.69
C GLN A 225 -2.83 -11.17 19.61
N SER A 226 -1.64 -11.61 19.18
CA SER A 226 -0.44 -11.50 19.99
C SER A 226 -0.03 -10.05 20.27
N THR A 227 -0.02 -9.20 19.24
CA THR A 227 0.45 -7.81 19.36
C THR A 227 -0.55 -6.90 20.05
N PHE A 228 -1.85 -7.11 19.86
CA PHE A 228 -2.88 -6.35 20.56
C PHE A 228 -2.93 -6.73 22.05
N THR A 229 -2.74 -8.00 22.38
CA THR A 229 -2.60 -8.45 23.77
C THR A 229 -1.38 -7.80 24.43
N GLU A 230 -0.26 -7.71 23.72
CA GLU A 230 0.93 -6.98 24.17
C GLU A 230 0.63 -5.50 24.44
N LEU A 231 -0.07 -4.80 23.54
CA LEU A 231 -0.48 -3.40 23.76
C LEU A 231 -1.31 -3.23 25.04
N ILE A 232 -2.22 -4.16 25.31
CA ILE A 232 -3.05 -4.13 26.53
C ILE A 232 -2.20 -4.38 27.76
N ALA A 233 -1.32 -5.39 27.74
CA ALA A 233 -0.45 -5.74 28.86
C ALA A 233 0.48 -4.59 29.27
N HIS A 234 0.94 -3.80 28.30
CA HIS A 234 1.79 -2.63 28.53
C HIS A 234 1.01 -1.33 28.76
N ASN A 235 -0.33 -1.37 28.82
CA ASN A 235 -1.19 -0.19 28.95
C ASN A 235 -0.94 0.89 27.89
N TYR A 236 -0.54 0.50 26.68
CA TYR A 236 -0.29 1.42 25.57
C TYR A 236 -1.57 1.95 24.90
N LEU A 237 -2.76 1.53 25.34
CA LEU A 237 -4.03 2.00 24.78
C LEU A 237 -4.67 3.08 25.66
N THR A 238 -4.79 4.27 25.09
CA THR A 238 -5.39 5.43 25.75
C THR A 238 -6.92 5.47 25.58
N GLN A 239 -7.63 6.38 26.25
CA GLN A 239 -9.09 6.49 26.10
C GLN A 239 -9.51 6.87 24.67
N GLU A 240 -8.79 7.80 24.05
CA GLU A 240 -8.98 8.21 22.65
C GLU A 240 -8.71 7.07 21.67
N ASP A 241 -7.67 6.25 21.92
CA ASP A 241 -7.41 5.06 21.12
C ASP A 241 -8.61 4.10 21.19
N LEU A 242 -9.19 3.90 22.38
CA LEU A 242 -10.36 3.05 22.54
C LEU A 242 -11.59 3.62 21.81
N GLU A 243 -11.81 4.93 21.87
CA GLU A 243 -12.89 5.60 21.13
C GLU A 243 -12.72 5.44 19.61
N PHE A 244 -11.51 5.66 19.12
CA PHE A 244 -11.12 5.41 17.73
C PHE A 244 -11.40 3.95 17.32
N LEU A 245 -10.97 2.98 18.13
CA LEU A 245 -11.13 1.54 17.87
C LEU A 245 -12.59 1.06 17.94
N THR A 246 -13.46 1.80 18.65
CA THR A 246 -14.92 1.53 18.66
C THR A 246 -15.67 2.12 17.47
N SER A 247 -15.05 3.02 16.71
CA SER A 247 -15.67 3.65 15.54
C SER A 247 -15.49 2.79 14.29
N GLU A 248 -16.61 2.38 13.68
CA GLU A 248 -16.61 1.66 12.40
C GLU A 248 -15.95 2.49 11.29
N GLN A 249 -16.27 3.79 11.21
CA GLN A 249 -15.75 4.67 10.18
C GLN A 249 -14.23 4.86 10.31
N SER A 250 -13.73 5.04 11.55
CA SER A 250 -12.31 5.19 11.81
C SER A 250 -11.55 3.91 11.47
N CYS A 251 -12.09 2.76 11.86
CA CYS A 251 -11.50 1.45 11.54
C CYS A 251 -11.51 1.14 10.04
N ARG A 252 -12.55 1.57 9.31
CA ARG A 252 -12.61 1.46 7.85
C ARG A 252 -11.54 2.30 7.16
N ASN A 253 -11.31 3.51 7.64
CA ASN A 253 -10.30 4.41 7.06
C ASN A 253 -8.87 3.96 7.36
N GLU A 254 -8.60 3.53 8.60
CA GLU A 254 -7.24 3.19 9.04
C GLU A 254 -6.84 1.76 8.72
N PHE A 255 -7.72 0.78 8.99
CA PHE A 255 -7.39 -0.65 8.87
C PHE A 255 -8.01 -1.30 7.64
N HIS A 256 -8.92 -0.61 6.94
CA HIS A 256 -9.74 -1.17 5.87
C HIS A 256 -10.57 -2.38 6.34
N ILE A 257 -11.13 -2.30 7.56
CA ILE A 257 -12.09 -3.26 8.10
C ILE A 257 -13.48 -2.63 8.21
N GLY A 258 -14.53 -3.39 7.88
CA GLY A 258 -15.92 -2.89 7.88
C GLY A 258 -16.62 -2.92 9.24
N HIS A 259 -15.89 -3.16 10.32
CA HIS A 259 -16.44 -3.32 11.67
C HIS A 259 -15.55 -2.62 12.68
N PRO A 260 -16.11 -2.11 13.80
CA PRO A 260 -15.30 -1.66 14.93
C PRO A 260 -14.29 -2.73 15.33
N PHE A 261 -13.02 -2.34 15.51
CA PHE A 261 -11.98 -3.26 15.97
C PHE A 261 -12.34 -3.76 17.39
N ILE A 262 -12.85 -2.87 18.25
CA ILE A 262 -13.35 -3.28 19.56
C ILE A 262 -14.81 -2.85 19.76
N ARG A 263 -15.56 -3.60 20.56
CA ARG A 263 -16.90 -3.21 21.02
C ARG A 263 -16.95 -3.31 22.54
N LYS A 264 -17.49 -2.28 23.20
CA LYS A 264 -17.75 -2.34 24.63
C LYS A 264 -18.75 -3.45 24.91
N VAL A 265 -18.45 -4.28 25.90
CA VAL A 265 -19.39 -5.27 26.42
C VAL A 265 -20.47 -4.57 27.22
N ASP A 266 -21.72 -4.86 26.87
CA ASP A 266 -22.90 -4.53 27.65
C ASP A 266 -23.20 -5.69 28.60
N LEU A 267 -23.04 -5.45 29.90
CA LEU A 267 -23.27 -6.46 30.95
C LEU A 267 -24.75 -6.86 31.09
N SER A 268 -25.67 -6.10 30.49
CA SER A 268 -27.10 -6.43 30.50
C SER A 268 -27.49 -7.51 29.46
N CYS A 269 -26.60 -7.81 28.51
CA CYS A 269 -26.84 -8.71 27.39
C CYS A 269 -25.92 -9.91 27.42
N SER A 270 -26.31 -11.02 26.78
CA SER A 270 -25.44 -12.19 26.65
C SER A 270 -24.25 -11.89 25.73
N ILE A 271 -23.04 -12.35 26.09
CA ILE A 271 -21.84 -12.21 25.24
C ILE A 271 -22.05 -12.88 23.88
N SER A 272 -22.74 -14.03 23.86
CA SER A 272 -23.04 -14.80 22.64
C SER A 272 -23.78 -13.97 21.58
N ASP A 273 -24.64 -13.04 22.01
CA ASP A 273 -25.38 -12.18 21.08
C ASP A 273 -24.58 -10.95 20.67
N GLN A 274 -23.74 -10.42 21.57
CA GLN A 274 -22.90 -9.24 21.33
C GLN A 274 -21.74 -9.49 20.36
N ILE A 275 -21.25 -10.74 20.25
CA ILE A 275 -20.19 -11.10 19.30
C ILE A 275 -20.69 -11.26 17.86
N LYS A 276 -22.01 -11.22 17.64
CA LYS A 276 -22.64 -11.38 16.32
C LYS A 276 -22.93 -10.01 15.68
N ASP A 277 -22.97 -9.99 14.35
CA ASP A 277 -23.50 -8.86 13.59
C ASP A 277 -25.03 -8.92 13.47
N ALA A 278 -25.62 -7.90 12.84
CA ALA A 278 -27.07 -7.82 12.60
C ALA A 278 -27.61 -8.99 11.76
N ASN A 279 -26.74 -9.71 11.05
CA ASN A 279 -27.08 -10.88 10.25
C ASN A 279 -26.85 -12.21 11.01
N GLY A 280 -26.44 -12.15 12.28
CA GLY A 280 -26.20 -13.31 13.14
C GLY A 280 -24.83 -13.96 12.98
N TYR A 281 -23.94 -13.42 12.15
CA TYR A 281 -22.59 -13.96 12.00
C TYR A 281 -21.69 -13.52 13.14
N ILE A 282 -20.93 -14.45 13.72
CA ILE A 282 -19.93 -14.13 14.74
C ILE A 282 -18.83 -13.30 14.08
N ARG A 283 -18.61 -12.05 14.49
CA ARG A 283 -17.56 -11.15 13.99
C ARG A 283 -16.48 -10.84 15.02
N TYR A 284 -16.72 -11.18 16.29
CA TYR A 284 -15.79 -10.92 17.38
C TYR A 284 -15.29 -12.23 18.01
N TRP A 285 -14.15 -12.18 18.69
CA TRP A 285 -13.66 -13.30 19.49
C TRP A 285 -14.66 -13.66 20.59
N LYS A 286 -14.67 -14.94 20.96
CA LYS A 286 -15.62 -15.47 21.94
C LYS A 286 -15.38 -14.93 23.34
N GLU A 287 -14.12 -14.69 23.67
CA GLU A 287 -13.69 -14.22 24.98
C GLU A 287 -13.42 -12.71 24.90
N PRO A 288 -14.20 -11.88 25.62
CA PRO A 288 -13.90 -10.48 25.78
C PRO A 288 -12.57 -10.28 26.49
N VAL A 289 -11.92 -9.15 26.22
CA VAL A 289 -10.69 -8.74 26.87
C VAL A 289 -10.97 -7.51 27.73
N ARG A 290 -10.47 -7.52 28.96
CA ARG A 290 -10.55 -6.37 29.86
C ARG A 290 -9.43 -5.40 29.53
N ILE A 291 -9.80 -4.15 29.23
CA ILE A 291 -8.86 -3.05 29.00
C ILE A 291 -9.22 -1.96 30.00
N LYS A 292 -8.32 -1.67 30.94
CA LYS A 292 -8.60 -0.82 32.11
C LYS A 292 -9.79 -1.37 32.92
N GLU A 293 -10.85 -0.60 33.09
CA GLU A 293 -12.04 -0.98 33.87
C GLU A 293 -13.19 -1.52 33.02
N GLN A 294 -13.02 -1.61 31.69
CA GLN A 294 -14.10 -1.97 30.76
C GLN A 294 -13.74 -3.24 29.97
N GLU A 295 -14.74 -4.10 29.75
CA GLU A 295 -14.61 -5.28 28.89
C GLU A 295 -14.95 -4.95 27.43
N TYR A 296 -14.19 -5.54 26.52
CA TYR A 296 -14.33 -5.34 25.08
C TYR A 296 -14.31 -6.65 24.29
N CYS A 297 -15.22 -6.78 23.34
CA CYS A 297 -15.17 -7.79 22.29
C CYS A 297 -14.21 -7.34 21.19
N ILE A 298 -13.31 -8.21 20.72
CA ILE A 298 -12.29 -7.88 19.71
C ILE A 298 -12.65 -8.47 18.35
N CYS A 299 -12.58 -7.68 17.29
CA CYS A 299 -12.93 -8.09 15.93
C CYS A 299 -12.01 -9.23 15.47
N LYS A 300 -12.63 -10.30 14.97
CA LYS A 300 -11.94 -11.50 14.49
C LYS A 300 -11.59 -11.42 13.00
N GLU A 301 -12.22 -10.53 12.26
CA GLU A 301 -12.19 -10.53 10.79
C GLU A 301 -11.05 -9.68 10.25
N TRP A 302 -9.95 -10.37 9.99
CA TRP A 302 -8.74 -9.79 9.43
C TRP A 302 -8.27 -10.59 8.23
N TYR A 303 -7.93 -9.87 7.16
CA TYR A 303 -7.38 -10.43 5.93
C TYR A 303 -5.90 -10.05 5.82
N GLU A 304 -5.13 -10.83 5.06
CA GLU A 304 -3.69 -10.60 4.94
C GLU A 304 -3.36 -9.21 4.35
N SER A 305 -4.21 -8.70 3.47
CA SER A 305 -4.12 -7.32 2.93
C SER A 305 -4.20 -6.23 4.00
N ASN A 306 -4.82 -6.52 5.17
CA ASN A 306 -4.89 -5.57 6.27
C ASN A 306 -3.58 -5.44 7.06
N ARG A 307 -2.62 -6.37 6.88
CA ARG A 307 -1.40 -6.43 7.71
C ARG A 307 -0.61 -5.14 7.67
N LYS A 308 -0.34 -4.59 6.49
CA LYS A 308 0.48 -3.38 6.34
C LYS A 308 -0.10 -2.19 7.11
N TYR A 309 -1.42 -2.05 7.11
CA TYR A 309 -2.13 -0.98 7.80
C TYR A 309 -2.09 -1.16 9.31
N TYR A 310 -2.37 -2.38 9.79
CA TYR A 310 -2.28 -2.68 11.21
C TYR A 310 -0.85 -2.55 11.73
N THR A 311 0.16 -3.02 11.00
CA THR A 311 1.58 -2.88 11.39
C THR A 311 1.98 -1.41 11.47
N LYS A 312 1.57 -0.58 10.51
CA LYS A 312 1.82 0.87 10.56
C LYS A 312 1.19 1.50 11.80
N TRP A 313 -0.09 1.20 12.07
CA TRP A 313 -0.78 1.68 13.28
C TRP A 313 -0.13 1.17 14.57
N LEU A 314 0.25 -0.12 14.63
CA LEU A 314 0.88 -0.75 15.78
C LEU A 314 2.21 -0.08 16.12
N ASN A 315 3.07 0.12 15.12
CA ASN A 315 4.36 0.78 15.30
C ASN A 315 4.14 2.21 15.81
N ARG A 316 3.20 2.95 15.21
CA ARG A 316 2.86 4.31 15.65
C ARG A 316 2.39 4.34 17.10
N ILE A 317 1.49 3.43 17.53
CA ILE A 317 1.03 3.35 18.92
C ILE A 317 2.18 3.01 19.87
N LYS A 318 3.02 2.04 19.52
CA LYS A 318 4.19 1.66 20.33
C LYS A 318 5.20 2.81 20.45
N VAL A 319 5.33 3.64 19.42
CA VAL A 319 6.19 4.83 19.44
C VAL A 319 5.56 5.94 20.28
N ILE A 320 4.32 6.36 20.00
CA ILE A 320 3.64 7.44 20.73
C ILE A 320 3.51 7.12 22.24
N ASN A 321 3.08 5.92 22.58
CA ASN A 321 2.78 5.56 23.96
C ASN A 321 3.95 4.85 24.66
N GLY A 322 4.97 4.43 23.91
CA GLY A 322 6.21 3.87 24.46
C GLY A 322 7.33 4.89 24.62
N ILE A 323 7.24 6.06 23.97
CA ILE A 323 8.17 7.17 24.14
C ILE A 323 7.49 8.22 25.02
N ASN A 324 8.07 8.50 26.20
CA ASN A 324 7.56 9.53 27.11
C ASN A 324 8.05 10.92 26.68
N LEU A 325 7.61 11.37 25.50
CA LEU A 325 7.90 12.72 24.99
C LEU A 325 6.63 13.55 24.90
N SER A 326 6.73 14.81 25.29
CA SER A 326 5.71 15.81 24.98
C SER A 326 5.72 16.14 23.48
N LYS A 327 4.59 16.64 22.98
CA LYS A 327 4.49 17.16 21.60
C LYS A 327 5.51 18.27 21.32
N GLU A 328 5.83 19.09 22.32
CA GLU A 328 6.81 20.17 22.19
C GLU A 328 8.22 19.61 22.01
N GLU A 329 8.61 18.62 22.80
CA GLU A 329 9.92 17.96 22.69
C GLU A 329 10.09 17.24 21.35
N LEU A 330 9.07 16.53 20.89
CA LEU A 330 9.09 15.89 19.56
C LEU A 330 9.23 16.91 18.42
N ASN A 331 8.51 18.04 18.51
CA ASN A 331 8.66 19.13 17.53
C ASN A 331 10.06 19.74 17.56
N ASN A 332 10.63 19.93 18.75
CA ASN A 332 11.98 20.46 18.88
C ASN A 332 13.03 19.53 18.26
N ILE A 333 12.85 18.20 18.45
CA ILE A 333 13.69 17.18 17.79
C ILE A 333 13.52 17.27 16.27
N LEU A 334 12.28 17.29 15.74
CA LEU A 334 12.05 17.36 14.31
C LEU A 334 12.65 18.62 13.67
N CYS A 335 12.41 19.79 14.27
CA CYS A 335 12.91 21.06 13.75
C CYS A 335 14.45 21.08 13.73
N TYR A 336 15.08 20.51 14.74
CA TYR A 336 16.54 20.39 14.79
C TYR A 336 17.08 19.46 13.70
N LEU A 337 16.45 18.29 13.52
CA LEU A 337 16.85 17.33 12.49
C LEU A 337 16.65 17.89 11.09
N LYS A 338 15.48 18.49 10.80
CA LYS A 338 15.20 19.15 9.50
C LYS A 338 16.22 20.22 9.16
N LYS A 339 16.51 21.11 10.12
CA LYS A 339 17.50 22.17 9.91
C LYS A 339 18.89 21.59 9.61
N ASN A 340 19.29 20.55 10.33
CA ASN A 340 20.58 19.91 10.10
C ASN A 340 20.63 19.18 8.75
N ASP A 341 19.55 18.52 8.33
CA ASP A 341 19.47 17.90 7.01
C ASP A 341 19.54 18.96 5.89
N GLU A 342 18.86 20.10 6.04
CA GLU A 342 18.94 21.24 5.10
C GLU A 342 20.35 21.85 5.02
N GLU A 343 21.08 21.87 6.15
CA GLU A 343 22.45 22.39 6.25
C GLU A 343 23.52 21.31 5.92
N ASN A 344 23.14 20.09 5.55
CA ASN A 344 24.03 18.91 5.38
C ASN A 344 24.92 18.64 6.61
N VAL A 345 24.39 18.90 7.81
CA VAL A 345 25.04 18.71 9.09
C VAL A 345 24.66 17.35 9.67
N TYR A 346 25.63 16.44 9.75
CA TYR A 346 25.37 15.10 10.28
C TYR A 346 24.94 15.11 11.76
N ASN A 347 23.97 14.25 12.08
CA ASN A 347 23.52 13.98 13.44
C ASN A 347 24.08 12.63 13.89
N SER A 348 24.70 12.60 15.07
CA SER A 348 25.03 11.34 15.73
C SER A 348 24.18 11.12 16.97
N THR A 349 24.05 9.86 17.39
CA THR A 349 23.36 9.50 18.63
C THR A 349 23.90 10.32 19.80
N GLU A 350 25.23 10.44 19.92
CA GLU A 350 25.88 11.22 20.98
C GLU A 350 25.57 12.73 20.88
N LYS A 351 25.53 13.28 19.66
CA LYS A 351 25.20 14.68 19.42
C LYS A 351 23.75 15.00 19.77
N LEU A 352 22.82 14.10 19.43
CA LEU A 352 21.41 14.24 19.77
C LEU A 352 21.17 14.12 21.27
N ILE A 353 21.80 13.15 21.94
CA ILE A 353 21.73 13.01 23.41
C ILE A 353 22.26 14.29 24.09
N LYS A 354 23.41 14.81 23.64
CA LYS A 354 23.96 16.08 24.19
C LYS A 354 23.04 17.27 23.92
N LYS A 355 22.42 17.35 22.74
CA LYS A 355 21.54 18.45 22.36
C LYS A 355 20.23 18.45 23.15
N PHE A 356 19.68 17.27 23.39
CA PHE A 356 18.41 17.05 24.06
C PHE A 356 18.60 16.44 25.47
N PHE A 357 19.67 16.83 26.17
CA PHE A 357 20.03 16.27 27.48
C PHE A 357 18.97 16.46 28.58
N TYR A 358 18.07 17.43 28.38
CA TYR A 358 16.95 17.71 29.28
C TYR A 358 15.79 16.70 29.12
N ILE A 359 15.79 15.93 28.04
CA ILE A 359 14.85 14.84 27.81
C ILE A 359 15.36 13.61 28.53
N GLU A 360 14.58 13.09 29.47
CA GLU A 360 14.92 11.89 30.22
C GLU A 360 14.97 10.67 29.28
N HIS A 361 16.00 9.83 29.42
CA HIS A 361 16.18 8.60 28.62
C HIS A 361 16.21 8.81 27.09
N MET A 362 16.81 9.91 26.61
CA MET A 362 16.94 10.22 25.18
C MET A 362 17.64 9.10 24.36
N ASP A 363 18.54 8.35 24.98
CA ASP A 363 19.16 7.16 24.40
C ASP A 363 18.14 6.07 24.05
N ILE A 364 17.27 5.71 24.99
CA ILE A 364 16.20 4.72 24.80
C ILE A 364 15.20 5.21 23.75
N ILE A 365 14.92 6.51 23.73
CA ILE A 365 14.05 7.15 22.74
C ILE A 365 14.62 6.99 21.33
N LEU A 366 15.91 7.29 21.13
CA LEU A 366 16.56 7.14 19.84
C LEU A 366 16.56 5.69 19.36
N GLU A 367 16.81 4.73 20.25
CA GLU A 367 16.71 3.30 19.91
C GLU A 367 15.31 2.92 19.42
N LYS A 368 14.25 3.43 20.07
CA LYS A 368 12.87 3.19 19.64
C LYS A 368 12.56 3.83 18.29
N LEU A 369 13.01 5.06 18.05
CA LEU A 369 12.84 5.73 16.76
C LEU A 369 13.56 4.98 15.64
N ILE A 370 14.77 4.48 15.90
CA ILE A 370 15.53 3.65 14.96
C ILE A 370 14.81 2.32 14.69
N ALA A 371 14.40 1.61 15.74
CA ALA A 371 13.68 0.34 15.61
C ALA A 371 12.34 0.48 14.88
N SER A 372 11.72 1.66 14.95
CA SER A 372 10.48 1.98 14.22
C SER A 372 10.69 2.37 12.75
N GLY A 373 11.95 2.48 12.30
CA GLY A 373 12.30 2.88 10.93
C GLY A 373 12.16 4.38 10.66
N ILE A 374 11.98 5.20 11.70
CA ILE A 374 11.90 6.66 11.55
C ILE A 374 13.30 7.25 11.38
N LEU A 375 14.25 6.76 12.16
CA LEU A 375 15.67 7.10 12.04
C LEU A 375 16.44 5.90 11.50
N MET A 376 17.40 6.14 10.62
CA MET A 376 18.28 5.09 10.09
C MET A 376 19.73 5.45 10.33
N LYS A 377 20.54 4.44 10.65
CA LYS A 377 22.00 4.57 10.69
C LYS A 377 22.55 4.46 9.27
N PHE A 378 23.37 5.42 8.84
CA PHE A 378 23.96 5.42 7.51
C PHE A 378 24.92 4.22 7.34
N HIS A 379 24.86 3.51 6.21
CA HIS A 379 25.58 2.25 6.02
C HIS A 379 27.11 2.35 6.19
N ASP A 380 27.70 3.50 5.88
CA ASP A 380 29.17 3.72 5.94
C ASP A 380 29.64 4.48 7.18
N SER A 381 28.72 4.87 8.07
CA SER A 381 29.04 5.56 9.32
C SER A 381 28.12 5.07 10.44
N VAL A 382 28.67 4.26 11.33
CA VAL A 382 27.98 3.65 12.48
C VAL A 382 27.30 4.70 13.37
N ASP A 383 27.74 5.95 13.27
CA ASP A 383 27.35 7.06 14.13
C ASP A 383 26.40 8.06 13.46
N GLN A 384 26.14 7.99 12.15
CA GLN A 384 25.27 8.98 11.49
C GLN A 384 23.81 8.54 11.43
N LEU A 385 22.91 9.39 11.90
CA LEU A 385 21.46 9.21 11.88
C LEU A 385 20.82 10.15 10.85
N VAL A 386 19.96 9.58 10.00
CA VAL A 386 19.12 10.29 9.03
C VAL A 386 17.64 9.95 9.27
N ILE A 387 16.74 10.87 8.92
CA ILE A 387 15.30 10.59 8.93
C ILE A 387 14.94 9.85 7.65
N GLU A 388 14.34 8.67 7.79
CA GLU A 388 13.89 7.84 6.66
C GLU A 388 12.40 8.07 6.35
N ASP A 389 11.56 8.17 7.38
CA ASP A 389 10.10 8.29 7.24
C ASP A 389 9.59 9.59 7.88
N TYR A 390 9.71 10.68 7.12
CA TYR A 390 9.23 12.01 7.50
C TYR A 390 7.70 12.04 7.72
N ASP A 391 6.93 11.27 6.96
CA ASP A 391 5.48 11.25 7.05
C ASP A 391 5.02 10.58 8.34
N LEU A 392 5.63 9.45 8.72
CA LEU A 392 5.37 8.78 9.98
C LEU A 392 5.74 9.66 11.18
N LEU A 393 6.88 10.37 11.10
CA LEU A 393 7.29 11.30 12.14
C LEU A 393 6.32 12.48 12.29
N CYS A 394 5.84 13.05 11.18
CA CYS A 394 4.82 14.11 11.22
C CYS A 394 3.47 13.59 11.78
N ASP A 395 3.02 12.41 11.37
CA ASP A 395 1.78 11.78 11.90
C ASP A 395 1.89 11.50 13.40
N ILE A 396 3.07 11.04 13.87
CA ILE A 396 3.37 10.89 15.30
C ILE A 396 3.25 12.24 16.00
N ILE A 397 3.84 13.31 15.49
CA ILE A 397 3.81 14.63 16.13
C ILE A 397 2.38 15.18 16.21
N GLU A 398 1.59 15.01 15.15
CA GLU A 398 0.20 15.45 15.15
C GLU A 398 -0.61 14.75 16.26
N LYS A 399 -0.38 13.45 16.42
CA LYS A 399 -1.11 12.56 17.34
C LYS A 399 -0.48 12.42 18.72
N THR A 400 0.76 12.87 18.91
CA THR A 400 1.40 12.97 20.23
C THR A 400 0.70 14.08 20.98
N ARG A 401 0.27 13.76 22.20
CA ARG A 401 -0.51 14.66 23.03
C ARG A 401 0.34 15.81 23.58
N LYS A 402 -0.34 16.91 23.90
CA LYS A 402 0.26 18.04 24.63
C LYS A 402 0.88 17.59 25.93
#